data_AF-A0A521H6H2-F1
#
_entry.id   AF-A0A521H6H2-F1
#
_cell.length_a   1.000
_cell.length_b   1.000
_cell.length_c   1.000
_cell.angle_alpha   90.00
_cell.angle_beta   90.00
_cell.angle_gamma   90.00
#
_symmetry.space_group_name_H-M   'P 1'
#
loop_
_entity.id
_entity.type
_entity.pdbx_description
1 polymer ?
#
loop_
_entity_poly.entity_id
_entity_poly.type
_entity_poly.pdbx_seq_one_letter_code
_entity_poly.pdbx_strand_id
1 'polypeptide(L)' 'MRTTVTLDDSLYEQALELAAPGTDKAELFREALRTFVRVQSAKRLAALGGKAARMPDIPRRRAAPAGRVR' A
#
# COMPACT_ATOMS: atom_id res chain seq x y z
N MET A 1 -8.69 -15.12 -14.46
CA MET A 1 -10.08 -14.66 -14.68
C MET A 1 -10.05 -13.64 -15.82
N ARG A 2 -10.98 -13.72 -16.78
CA ARG A 2 -11.11 -12.75 -17.87
C ARG A 2 -12.33 -11.88 -17.58
N THR A 3 -12.15 -10.57 -17.57
CA THR A 3 -13.19 -9.60 -17.25
C THR A 3 -13.16 -8.48 -18.27
N THR A 4 -14.32 -8.07 -18.76
CA THR A 4 -14.48 -6.89 -19.61
C THR A 4 -15.06 -5.77 -18.76
N VAL A 5 -14.45 -4.60 -18.81
CA VAL A 5 -14.89 -3.40 -18.07
C VAL A 5 -14.98 -2.23 -19.03
N THR A 6 -15.95 -1.35 -18.80
CA THR A 6 -16.06 -0.08 -19.53
C THR A 6 -15.28 0.98 -18.76
N LEU A 7 -14.41 1.72 -19.45
CA LEU A 7 -13.61 2.79 -18.87
C LEU A 7 -13.86 4.09 -19.64
N ASP A 8 -13.60 5.21 -18.97
CA ASP A 8 -13.54 6.52 -19.62
C ASP A 8 -12.23 6.61 -20.43
N ASP A 9 -12.34 6.95 -21.70
CA ASP A 9 -11.20 7.04 -22.62
C ASP A 9 -10.23 8.15 -22.20
N SER A 10 -10.73 9.28 -21.69
CA SER A 10 -9.88 10.38 -21.24
C SER A 10 -9.05 10.01 -20.01
N LEU A 11 -9.62 9.21 -19.10
CA LEU A 11 -8.90 8.68 -17.95
C LEU A 11 -7.85 7.65 -18.38
N TYR A 12 -8.18 6.82 -19.37
CA TYR A 12 -7.27 5.83 -19.92
C TYR A 12 -6.08 6.48 -20.63
N GLU A 13 -6.31 7.55 -21.40
CA GLU A 13 -5.26 8.33 -22.07
C GLU A 13 -4.30 8.97 -21.06
N GLN A 14 -4.83 9.65 -20.03
CA GLN A 14 -3.99 10.24 -18.97
C GLN A 14 -3.14 9.19 -18.27
N ALA A 15 -3.71 7.99 -18.02
CA ALA A 15 -2.97 6.90 -17.42
C ALA A 15 -1.85 6.36 -18.33
N LEU A 16 -2.06 6.36 -19.65
CA LEU A 16 -1.04 5.98 -20.63
C LEU A 16 0.09 7.01 -20.74
N GLU A 17 -0.22 8.31 -20.69
CA GLU A 17 0.81 9.37 -20.71
C GLU A 17 1.78 9.27 -19.53
N LEU A 18 1.29 8.81 -18.38
CA LEU A 18 2.08 8.63 -17.16
C LEU A 18 2.70 7.24 -17.04
N ALA A 19 2.26 6.28 -17.86
CA ALA A 19 2.74 4.91 -17.80
C ALA A 19 4.17 4.79 -18.35
N ALA A 20 4.91 3.78 -17.87
CA ALA A 20 6.22 3.49 -18.41
C ALA A 20 6.12 3.06 -19.90
N PRO A 21 7.11 3.38 -20.74
CA PRO A 21 7.15 2.92 -22.12
C PRO A 21 7.00 1.39 -22.20
N GLY A 22 6.06 0.92 -23.02
CA GLY A 22 5.80 -0.51 -23.21
C GLY A 22 4.86 -1.14 -22.17
N THR A 23 4.25 -0.35 -21.28
CA THR A 23 3.22 -0.85 -20.35
C THR A 23 2.02 -1.38 -21.14
N ASP A 24 1.69 -2.66 -20.94
CA ASP A 24 0.51 -3.27 -21.56
C ASP A 24 -0.78 -2.86 -20.84
N LYS A 25 -1.95 -2.99 -21.50
CA LYS A 25 -3.24 -2.61 -20.91
C LYS A 25 -3.52 -3.38 -19.61
N ALA A 26 -3.21 -4.67 -19.57
CA ALA A 26 -3.47 -5.54 -18.43
C ALA A 26 -2.55 -5.21 -17.23
N GLU A 27 -1.32 -4.78 -17.48
CA GLU A 27 -0.37 -4.31 -16.49
C GLU A 27 -0.84 -3.01 -15.86
N LEU A 28 -1.28 -2.05 -16.67
CA LEU A 28 -1.88 -0.81 -16.17
C LEU A 28 -3.08 -1.10 -15.24
N PHE A 29 -3.98 -2.00 -15.65
CA PHE A 29 -5.12 -2.40 -14.81
C PHE A 29 -4.71 -3.13 -13.53
N ARG A 30 -3.71 -4.02 -13.59
CA ARG A 30 -3.19 -4.71 -12.40
C ARG A 30 -2.60 -3.71 -11.41
N GLU A 31 -1.86 -2.73 -11.90
CA GLU A 31 -1.22 -1.73 -11.06
C GLU A 31 -2.23 -0.76 -10.44
N ALA A 32 -3.25 -0.37 -11.19
CA ALA A 32 -4.37 0.41 -10.67
C ALA A 32 -5.09 -0.31 -9.51
N LEU A 33 -5.35 -1.61 -9.65
CA LEU A 33 -5.97 -2.43 -8.60
C LEU A 33 -5.07 -2.59 -7.37
N ARG A 34 -3.77 -2.85 -7.56
CA ARG A 34 -2.79 -2.91 -6.46
C ARG A 34 -2.75 -1.59 -5.68
N THR A 35 -2.70 -0.48 -6.40
CA THR A 35 -2.70 0.86 -5.81
C THR A 35 -3.98 1.13 -5.04
N PHE A 36 -5.14 0.78 -5.61
CA PHE A 36 -6.43 0.91 -4.93
C PHE A 36 -6.45 0.15 -3.60
N VAL A 37 -6.05 -1.12 -3.60
CA VAL A 37 -5.97 -1.94 -2.37
C VAL A 37 -5.07 -1.29 -1.33
N ARG A 38 -3.89 -0.81 -1.74
CA ARG A 38 -2.95 -0.13 -0.85
C ARG A 38 -3.56 1.13 -0.23
N VAL A 39 -4.19 1.98 -1.03
CA VAL A 39 -4.82 3.23 -0.56
C VAL A 39 -5.97 2.93 0.41
N GLN A 40 -6.85 1.98 0.07
CA GLN A 40 -7.97 1.62 0.95
C GLN A 40 -7.51 0.99 2.26
N SER A 41 -6.47 0.16 2.21
CA SER A 41 -5.87 -0.42 3.41
C SER A 41 -5.27 0.67 4.32
N ALA A 42 -4.55 1.63 3.73
CA ALA A 42 -4.01 2.77 4.47
C ALA A 42 -5.13 3.63 5.10
N LYS A 43 -6.20 3.93 4.37
CA LYS A 43 -7.37 4.65 4.90
C LYS A 43 -8.03 3.91 6.06
N ARG A 44 -8.21 2.59 5.94
CA ARG A 44 -8.75 1.74 7.02
C ARG A 44 -7.85 1.79 8.25
N LEU A 45 -6.53 1.66 8.06
CA LEU A 45 -5.56 1.72 9.17
C LEU A 45 -5.56 3.10 9.84
N ALA A 46 -5.58 4.19 9.07
CA ALA A 46 -5.68 5.54 9.61
C ALA A 46 -6.96 5.73 10.44
N ALA A 47 -8.08 5.17 9.97
CA ALA A 47 -9.34 5.17 10.71
C ALA A 47 -9.33 4.27 11.98
N LEU A 48 -8.33 3.41 12.15
CA LEU A 48 -8.09 2.68 13.41
C LEU A 48 -7.25 3.50 14.40
N GLY A 49 -6.55 4.54 13.94
CA GLY A 49 -5.80 5.44 14.81
C GLY A 49 -6.67 5.98 15.94
N GLY A 50 -6.21 5.86 17.18
CA GLY A 50 -6.94 6.31 18.37
C GLY A 50 -8.01 5.33 18.90
N LYS A 51 -8.30 4.21 18.23
CA LYS A 51 -9.27 3.21 18.73
C LYS A 51 -8.73 2.33 19.86
N ALA A 52 -7.42 2.37 20.12
CA ALA A 52 -6.76 1.59 21.17
C ALA A 52 -6.21 2.49 22.28
N ALA A 53 -7.06 3.36 22.85
CA ALA A 53 -6.66 4.33 23.89
C ALA A 53 -6.07 3.70 25.17
N ARG A 54 -6.36 2.41 25.42
CA ARG A 54 -5.85 1.64 26.57
C ARG A 54 -4.78 0.61 26.18
N MET A 55 -4.19 0.72 24.99
CA MET A 55 -3.15 -0.21 24.55
C MET A 55 -1.96 -0.15 25.52
N PRO A 56 -1.52 -1.30 26.08
CA PRO A 56 -0.37 -1.33 26.96
C PRO A 56 0.90 -0.91 26.20
N ASP A 57 1.85 -0.29 26.92
CA ASP A 57 3.11 0.17 26.33
C ASP A 57 3.93 -1.01 25.81
N ILE A 58 4.61 -0.83 24.68
CA ILE A 58 5.40 -1.89 24.04
C ILE A 58 6.76 -1.99 24.76
N PRO A 59 7.13 -3.15 25.36
CA PRO A 59 8.39 -3.29 26.07
C PRO A 59 9.59 -2.99 25.16
N ARG A 60 10.47 -2.09 25.59
CA ARG A 60 11.69 -1.78 24.85
C ARG A 60 12.67 -2.94 24.97
N ARG A 61 13.02 -3.56 23.84
CA ARG A 61 14.10 -4.55 23.78
C ARG A 61 15.45 -3.83 23.88
N ARG A 62 16.00 -3.71 25.10
CA ARG A 62 17.41 -3.31 25.29
C ARG A 62 18.30 -4.49 24.92
N ALA A 63 19.31 -4.26 24.08
CA ALA A 63 20.38 -5.24 23.90
C ALA A 63 21.03 -5.51 25.27
N ALA A 64 21.28 -6.79 25.58
CA ALA A 64 21.96 -7.16 26.81
C ALA A 64 23.30 -6.41 26.90
N PRO A 65 23.68 -5.87 28.08
CA PRO A 65 24.96 -5.18 28.22
C PRO A 65 26.07 -6.17 27.82
N ALA A 66 26.91 -5.77 26.86
CA ALA A 66 28.10 -6.52 26.50
C ALA A 66 28.91 -6.75 27.78
N GLY A 67 29.00 -8.01 28.19
CA GLY A 67 29.65 -8.41 29.42
C GLY A 67 31.06 -7.82 29.48
N ARG A 68 31.35 -7.11 30.57
CA ARG A 68 32.68 -6.60 30.88
C ARG A 68 33.60 -7.83 31.05
N VAL A 69 34.42 -8.12 30.03
CA VAL A 69 35.46 -9.16 30.10
C VAL A 69 36.44 -8.74 31.19
N ARG A 70 36.58 -9.59 32.20
CA ARG A 70 37.58 -9.47 33.27
C ARG A 70 38.93 -9.99 32.80
#